data_AF-A0A7Y7QK63-F1
#
_entry.id   AF-A0A7Y7QK63-F1
#
_cell.length_a   1.000
_cell.length_b   1.000
_cell.length_c   1.000
_cell.angle_alpha   90.00
_cell.angle_beta   90.00
_cell.angle_gamma   90.00
#
_symmetry.space_group_name_H-M   'P 1'
#
loop_
_entity.id
_entity.type
_entity.pdbx_description
1 polymer ?
#
loop_
_entity_poly.entity_id
_entity_poly.type
_entity_poly.pdbx_seq_one_letter_code
_entity_poly.pdbx_strand_id
1 'polypeptide(L)'
;MSENINQKIINNAVSAYLMLFISWMLLLNKTNPYINNDFVKNHTKSSIVIHLMIILNTLIFLFYKLFGNIVIVDISLNIIIANIIFFLIGIVFINGIYNAISGKEFKIGNFIQKTKGINLDINNDNNFDEKDKLNVLLSHIPFVGFIVGAKINNKKVENIIKLNLLISVIICLIYIFGYDNITSIFILFYIIFIVFSGVDLYSRDELISIELPYYFLPKGKIILQKVLFKYFLNYFKGDFKKFEDLKNEQFNKAEELKNQDLKYLEKNQDLKLNKNMIYIPILNFIFLLQKENKYSIHIRNGIVISILLIIILVLNFALILSSKWLILLIFPICFGLGKLNDLSYRMPYIYELYRFYKYISNLFSKSKKQIQEKKNEVVELNLKVK
;
A
#
# COMPACT_ATOMS: atom_id res chain seq x y z
N MET A 1 -8.50 -5.39 29.44
CA MET A 1 -8.35 -6.21 30.65
C MET A 1 -9.14 -7.49 30.39
N SER A 2 -8.51 -8.55 29.89
CA SER A 2 -9.18 -9.81 29.56
C SER A 2 -9.12 -10.73 30.78
N GLU A 3 -10.26 -11.24 31.23
CA GLU A 3 -10.27 -12.42 32.10
C GLU A 3 -9.40 -13.52 31.46
N ASN A 4 -8.55 -14.16 32.24
CA ASN A 4 -7.67 -15.21 31.75
C ASN A 4 -8.52 -16.44 31.39
N ILE A 5 -8.99 -16.51 30.14
CA ILE A 5 -9.72 -17.66 29.62
C ILE A 5 -8.78 -18.87 29.65
N ASN A 6 -9.27 -19.98 30.20
CA ASN A 6 -8.50 -21.22 30.30
C ASN A 6 -8.05 -21.72 28.91
N GLN A 7 -6.77 -22.11 28.78
CA GLN A 7 -6.19 -22.59 27.51
C GLN A 7 -6.97 -23.77 26.90
N LYS A 8 -7.56 -24.65 27.71
CA LYS A 8 -8.41 -25.76 27.21
C LYS A 8 -9.67 -25.24 26.50
N ILE A 9 -10.26 -24.16 27.01
CA ILE A 9 -11.44 -23.51 26.41
C ILE A 9 -11.04 -22.85 25.08
N ILE A 10 -9.87 -22.20 25.02
CA ILE A 10 -9.32 -21.63 23.78
C ILE A 10 -9.09 -22.72 22.73
N ASN A 11 -8.43 -23.82 23.10
CA ASN A 11 -8.15 -24.91 22.19
C ASN A 11 -9.43 -25.55 21.63
N ASN A 12 -10.47 -25.69 22.45
CA ASN A 12 -11.79 -26.18 22.01
C ASN A 12 -12.51 -25.20 21.08
N ALA A 13 -12.37 -23.90 21.30
CA ALA A 13 -12.92 -22.88 20.40
C ALA A 13 -12.19 -22.84 19.04
N VAL A 14 -10.87 -23.06 19.03
CA VAL A 14 -10.07 -23.17 17.79
C VAL A 14 -10.40 -24.46 17.04
N SER A 15 -10.50 -25.60 17.72
CA SER A 15 -10.78 -26.89 17.09
C SER A 15 -12.15 -26.93 16.41
N ALA A 16 -13.11 -26.14 16.90
CA ALA A 16 -14.40 -25.96 16.26
C ALA A 16 -14.28 -25.48 14.80
N TYR A 17 -13.20 -24.79 14.39
CA TYR A 17 -13.00 -24.35 13.00
C TYR A 17 -12.37 -25.41 12.10
N LEU A 18 -11.76 -26.46 12.65
CA LEU A 18 -10.96 -27.40 11.83
C LEU A 18 -11.82 -28.30 10.95
N MET A 19 -12.96 -28.78 11.45
CA MET A 19 -13.89 -29.62 10.70
C MET A 19 -15.32 -29.40 11.19
N LEU A 20 -16.29 -29.41 10.26
CA LEU A 20 -17.72 -29.31 10.57
C LEU A 20 -18.18 -30.35 11.60
N PHE A 21 -17.69 -31.59 11.48
CA PHE A 21 -18.04 -32.67 12.41
C PHE A 21 -17.55 -32.38 13.84
N ILE A 22 -16.36 -31.78 13.99
CA ILE A 22 -15.82 -31.36 15.28
C ILE A 22 -16.69 -30.26 15.87
N SER A 23 -17.09 -29.27 15.07
CA SER A 23 -18.01 -28.21 15.51
C SER A 23 -19.35 -28.79 15.98
N TRP A 24 -19.90 -29.74 15.23
CA TRP A 24 -21.15 -30.42 15.58
C TRP A 24 -21.05 -31.17 16.91
N MET A 25 -19.97 -31.95 17.11
CA MET A 25 -19.74 -32.67 18.36
C MET A 25 -19.58 -31.74 19.57
N LEU A 26 -18.87 -30.63 19.41
CA LEU A 26 -18.68 -29.64 20.47
C LEU A 26 -20.00 -28.97 20.89
N LEU A 27 -20.89 -28.72 19.94
CA LEU A 27 -22.18 -28.07 20.23
C LEU A 27 -23.15 -28.99 20.99
N LEU A 28 -23.04 -30.31 20.79
CA LEU A 28 -23.89 -31.32 21.44
C LEU A 28 -23.39 -31.72 22.84
N ASN A 29 -22.14 -31.42 23.20
CA ASN A 29 -21.58 -31.80 24.48
C ASN A 29 -22.03 -30.84 25.60
N LYS A 30 -22.98 -31.30 26.41
CA LYS A 30 -23.55 -30.55 27.54
C LYS A 30 -22.87 -30.83 28.89
N THR A 31 -22.01 -31.85 28.98
CA THR A 31 -21.51 -32.35 30.27
C THR A 31 -20.13 -31.80 30.61
N ASN A 32 -19.27 -31.55 29.63
CA ASN A 32 -17.90 -31.08 29.89
C ASN A 32 -17.85 -29.55 30.06
N PRO A 33 -17.42 -29.01 31.21
CA PRO A 33 -17.39 -27.56 31.47
C PRO A 33 -16.40 -26.79 30.57
N TYR A 34 -15.40 -27.45 29.99
CA TYR A 34 -14.46 -26.85 29.04
C TYR A 34 -15.01 -26.76 27.60
N ILE A 35 -16.16 -27.38 27.33
CA ILE A 35 -16.83 -27.41 26.02
C ILE A 35 -18.19 -26.72 26.12
N ASN A 36 -18.95 -26.99 27.18
CA ASN A 36 -20.21 -26.35 27.54
C ASN A 36 -19.97 -24.95 28.14
N ASN A 37 -19.15 -24.15 27.47
CA ASN A 37 -18.83 -22.78 27.82
C ASN A 37 -19.33 -21.84 26.71
N ASP A 38 -19.81 -20.65 27.08
CA ASP A 38 -20.42 -19.72 26.13
C ASP A 38 -19.44 -19.24 25.05
N PHE A 39 -18.17 -19.08 25.39
CA PHE A 39 -17.10 -18.77 24.44
C PHE A 39 -16.99 -19.86 23.38
N VAL A 40 -16.86 -21.13 23.79
CA VAL A 40 -16.75 -22.26 22.87
C VAL A 40 -18.00 -22.38 22.01
N LYS A 41 -19.20 -22.23 22.60
CA LYS A 41 -20.47 -22.27 21.86
C LYS A 41 -20.59 -21.17 20.81
N ASN A 42 -20.19 -19.94 21.12
CA ASN A 42 -20.24 -18.82 20.18
C ASN A 42 -19.32 -19.04 18.98
N HIS A 43 -18.09 -19.51 19.21
CA HIS A 43 -17.16 -19.87 18.14
C HIS A 43 -17.64 -21.09 17.35
N THR A 44 -18.24 -22.08 18.01
CA THR A 44 -18.76 -23.29 17.39
C THR A 44 -19.95 -22.99 16.46
N LYS A 45 -20.91 -22.17 16.90
CA LYS A 45 -22.03 -21.72 16.07
C LYS A 45 -21.55 -20.97 14.83
N SER A 46 -20.59 -20.05 15.01
CA SER A 46 -20.01 -19.31 13.88
C SER A 46 -19.27 -20.24 12.92
N SER A 47 -18.48 -21.18 13.43
CA SER A 47 -17.80 -22.16 12.59
C SER A 47 -18.78 -23.01 11.77
N ILE A 48 -19.87 -23.51 12.37
CA ILE A 48 -20.89 -24.28 11.65
C ILE A 48 -21.47 -23.49 10.49
N VAL A 49 -21.82 -22.21 10.72
CA VAL A 49 -22.33 -21.34 9.67
C VAL A 49 -21.31 -21.16 8.54
N ILE A 50 -20.03 -20.95 8.86
CA ILE A 50 -18.96 -20.82 7.85
C ILE A 50 -18.85 -22.10 7.00
N HIS A 51 -18.83 -23.27 7.64
CA HIS A 51 -18.79 -24.55 6.94
C HIS A 51 -20.03 -24.78 6.07
N LEU A 52 -21.22 -24.43 6.56
CA LEU A 52 -22.44 -24.48 5.76
C LEU A 52 -22.38 -23.56 4.55
N MET A 53 -21.79 -22.36 4.67
CA MET A 53 -21.56 -21.46 3.53
C MET A 53 -20.58 -22.07 2.52
N ILE A 54 -19.54 -22.79 2.98
CA ILE A 54 -18.60 -23.52 2.10
C ILE A 54 -19.34 -24.62 1.33
N ILE A 55 -20.14 -25.43 2.03
CA ILE A 55 -20.94 -26.51 1.43
C ILE A 55 -21.93 -25.93 0.42
N LEU A 56 -22.65 -24.88 0.78
CA LEU A 56 -23.64 -24.24 -0.07
C LEU A 56 -23.00 -23.64 -1.33
N ASN A 57 -21.86 -22.96 -1.20
CA ASN A 57 -21.10 -22.43 -2.33
C ASN A 57 -20.66 -23.56 -3.29
N THR A 58 -20.19 -24.67 -2.71
CA THR A 58 -19.79 -25.87 -3.48
C THR A 58 -20.98 -26.47 -4.22
N LEU A 59 -22.11 -26.67 -3.54
CA LEU A 59 -23.31 -27.24 -4.14
C LEU A 59 -23.86 -26.34 -5.24
N ILE A 60 -24.09 -25.05 -4.97
CA ILE A 60 -24.75 -24.14 -5.90
C ILE A 60 -23.86 -23.86 -7.12
N PHE A 61 -22.62 -23.46 -6.90
CA PHE A 61 -21.77 -22.92 -7.96
C PHE A 61 -20.83 -23.96 -8.57
N LEU A 62 -20.33 -24.94 -7.82
CA LEU A 62 -19.46 -25.96 -8.40
C LEU A 62 -20.23 -27.20 -8.89
N PHE A 63 -21.18 -27.71 -8.11
CA PHE A 63 -21.92 -28.93 -8.46
C PHE A 63 -23.09 -28.65 -9.41
N TYR A 64 -24.04 -27.80 -9.02
CA TYR A 64 -25.19 -27.40 -9.86
C TYR A 64 -24.82 -26.41 -10.96
N LYS A 65 -23.60 -25.84 -10.91
CA LYS A 65 -23.08 -24.90 -11.90
C LYS A 65 -24.06 -23.76 -12.19
N LEU A 66 -24.63 -23.15 -11.16
CA LEU A 66 -25.48 -21.96 -11.33
C LEU A 66 -24.68 -20.86 -12.06
N PHE A 67 -25.19 -20.39 -13.20
CA PHE A 67 -24.49 -19.50 -14.15
C PHE A 67 -23.31 -20.12 -14.91
N GLY A 68 -23.18 -21.45 -14.92
CA GLY A 68 -22.08 -22.14 -15.61
C GLY A 68 -22.11 -22.02 -17.14
N ASN A 69 -23.26 -21.66 -17.71
CA ASN A 69 -23.41 -21.41 -19.15
C ASN A 69 -22.88 -20.04 -19.57
N ILE A 70 -22.68 -19.13 -18.61
CA ILE A 70 -22.12 -17.80 -18.90
C ILE A 70 -20.61 -17.93 -18.81
N VAL A 71 -19.93 -17.83 -19.95
CA VAL A 71 -18.47 -17.92 -20.03
C VAL A 71 -17.90 -16.52 -20.16
N ILE A 72 -16.97 -16.17 -19.27
CA ILE A 72 -16.23 -14.90 -19.30
C ILE A 72 -14.76 -15.26 -19.35
N VAL A 73 -14.11 -15.03 -20.49
CA VAL A 73 -12.68 -15.35 -20.72
C VAL A 73 -12.37 -16.85 -20.54
N ASP A 74 -13.14 -17.72 -21.21
CA ASP A 74 -13.00 -19.18 -21.13
C ASP A 74 -13.17 -19.80 -19.72
N ILE A 75 -13.50 -18.98 -18.73
CA ILE A 75 -13.85 -19.40 -17.38
C ILE A 75 -15.34 -19.19 -17.19
N SER A 76 -16.04 -20.23 -16.77
CA SER A 76 -17.47 -20.13 -16.51
C SER A 76 -17.74 -19.28 -15.26
N LEU A 77 -18.78 -18.44 -15.32
CA LEU A 77 -19.10 -17.44 -14.31
C LEU A 77 -19.35 -18.08 -12.93
N ASN A 78 -19.89 -19.30 -12.91
CA ASN A 78 -20.04 -20.08 -11.68
C ASN A 78 -18.70 -20.34 -10.97
N ILE A 79 -17.61 -20.59 -11.71
CA ILE A 79 -16.26 -20.79 -11.15
C ILE A 79 -15.72 -19.48 -10.60
N ILE A 80 -15.91 -18.37 -11.32
CA ILE A 80 -15.48 -17.03 -10.88
C ILE A 80 -16.19 -16.67 -9.57
N ILE A 81 -17.51 -16.79 -9.53
CA ILE A 81 -18.33 -16.49 -8.34
C ILE A 81 -17.94 -17.41 -7.18
N ALA A 82 -17.79 -18.72 -7.41
CA ALA A 82 -17.39 -19.67 -6.38
C ALA A 82 -16.06 -19.28 -5.72
N ASN A 83 -15.07 -18.88 -6.51
CA ASN A 83 -13.76 -18.48 -6.01
C ASN A 83 -13.80 -17.18 -5.20
N ILE A 84 -14.56 -16.18 -5.63
CA ILE A 84 -14.75 -14.93 -4.87
C ILE A 84 -15.41 -15.23 -3.51
N ILE A 85 -16.46 -16.05 -3.52
CA ILE A 85 -17.16 -16.45 -2.29
C ILE A 85 -16.22 -17.25 -1.38
N PHE A 86 -15.44 -18.19 -1.90
CA PHE A 86 -14.44 -18.91 -1.10
C PHE A 86 -13.40 -17.99 -0.50
N PHE A 87 -12.90 -17.01 -1.26
CA PHE A 87 -11.94 -16.04 -0.76
C PHE A 87 -12.51 -15.22 0.41
N LEU A 88 -13.74 -14.70 0.26
CA LEU A 88 -14.43 -13.96 1.33
C LEU A 88 -14.69 -14.83 2.56
N ILE A 89 -15.18 -16.06 2.36
CA ILE A 89 -15.39 -17.02 3.45
C ILE A 89 -14.06 -17.36 4.14
N GLY A 90 -12.97 -17.50 3.38
CA GLY A 90 -11.63 -17.76 3.90
C GLY A 90 -11.13 -16.64 4.83
N ILE A 91 -11.37 -15.38 4.48
CA ILE A 91 -11.08 -14.24 5.37
C ILE A 91 -11.87 -14.32 6.68
N VAL A 92 -13.17 -14.61 6.58
CA VAL A 92 -14.05 -14.75 7.75
C VAL A 92 -13.61 -15.93 8.63
N PHE A 93 -13.21 -17.04 8.03
CA PHE A 93 -12.69 -18.23 8.69
C PHE A 93 -11.40 -17.96 9.45
N ILE A 94 -10.40 -17.35 8.80
CA ILE A 94 -9.11 -17.00 9.44
C ILE A 94 -9.33 -16.01 10.59
N ASN A 95 -10.21 -15.02 10.41
CA ASN A 95 -10.54 -14.08 11.48
C ASN A 95 -11.25 -14.77 12.66
N GLY A 96 -12.12 -15.74 12.40
CA GLY A 96 -12.76 -16.55 13.45
C GLY A 96 -11.74 -17.31 14.31
N ILE A 97 -10.75 -17.93 13.67
CA ILE A 97 -9.64 -18.62 14.35
C ILE A 97 -8.78 -17.62 15.15
N TYR A 98 -8.40 -16.50 14.54
CA TYR A 98 -7.59 -15.47 15.19
C TYR A 98 -8.26 -14.93 16.47
N ASN A 99 -9.57 -14.67 16.43
CA ASN A 99 -10.32 -14.22 17.60
C ASN A 99 -10.40 -15.32 18.67
N ALA A 100 -10.56 -16.59 18.28
CA ALA A 100 -10.52 -17.71 19.22
C ALA A 100 -9.18 -17.80 19.96
N ILE A 101 -8.06 -17.73 19.24
CA ILE A 101 -6.69 -17.73 19.81
C ILE A 101 -6.49 -16.54 20.74
N SER A 102 -7.03 -15.38 20.38
CA SER A 102 -6.90 -14.14 21.15
C SER A 102 -7.85 -14.04 22.34
N GLY A 103 -8.68 -15.07 22.61
CA GLY A 103 -9.67 -15.04 23.69
C GLY A 103 -10.80 -14.03 23.47
N LYS A 104 -11.10 -13.66 22.22
CA LYS A 104 -12.13 -12.69 21.85
C LYS A 104 -13.33 -13.40 21.23
N GLU A 105 -14.54 -13.01 21.63
CA GLU A 105 -15.75 -13.55 21.02
C GLU A 105 -15.81 -13.25 19.52
N PHE A 106 -16.35 -14.20 18.76
CA PHE A 106 -16.62 -14.04 17.34
C PHE A 106 -18.09 -14.34 17.01
N LYS A 107 -18.72 -13.40 16.30
CA LYS A 107 -20.05 -13.55 15.72
C LYS A 107 -20.02 -13.06 14.27
N ILE A 108 -20.48 -13.89 13.34
CA ILE A 108 -20.53 -13.54 11.90
C ILE A 108 -21.37 -12.28 11.64
N GLY A 109 -22.44 -12.08 12.40
CA GLY A 109 -23.26 -10.85 12.29
C GLY A 109 -22.47 -9.56 12.51
N ASN A 110 -21.38 -9.61 13.29
CA ASN A 110 -20.52 -8.44 13.50
C ASN A 110 -19.72 -8.07 12.24
N PHE A 111 -19.45 -9.00 11.32
CA PHE A 111 -18.82 -8.68 10.03
C PHE A 111 -19.80 -7.90 9.13
N ILE A 112 -21.09 -8.23 9.19
CA ILE A 112 -22.15 -7.58 8.41
C ILE A 112 -22.49 -6.19 9.01
N GLN A 113 -22.39 -6.04 10.33
CA GLN A 113 -22.64 -4.76 11.01
C GLN A 113 -21.43 -3.81 11.07
N LYS A 114 -20.19 -4.28 10.87
CA LYS A 114 -18.99 -3.43 11.03
C LYS A 114 -18.60 -2.58 9.83
N THR A 115 -19.23 -2.72 8.67
CA THR A 115 -19.13 -1.73 7.60
C THR A 115 -20.21 -0.66 7.80
N LYS A 116 -20.23 -0.03 8.98
CA LYS A 116 -20.61 1.38 8.99
C LYS A 116 -19.49 2.08 8.24
N GLY A 117 -19.67 2.24 6.92
CA GLY A 117 -19.03 3.36 6.24
C GLY A 117 -19.34 4.55 7.11
N ILE A 118 -18.30 5.21 7.62
CA ILE A 118 -18.52 6.44 8.34
C ILE A 118 -18.91 7.41 7.23
N ASN A 119 -20.22 7.54 6.99
CA ASN A 119 -20.77 8.66 6.26
C ASN A 119 -20.45 9.86 7.15
N LEU A 120 -19.33 10.50 6.82
CA LEU A 120 -18.93 11.72 7.49
C LEU A 120 -19.84 12.80 6.93
N ASP A 121 -20.73 13.30 7.76
CA ASP A 121 -21.47 14.53 7.47
C ASP A 121 -20.44 15.66 7.36
N ILE A 122 -20.37 16.25 6.17
CA ILE A 122 -19.40 17.28 5.83
C ILE A 122 -19.85 18.65 6.35
N ASN A 123 -21.15 18.82 6.67
CA ASN A 123 -21.71 20.09 7.15
C ASN A 123 -21.23 20.50 8.56
N ASN A 124 -20.56 19.59 9.29
CA ASN A 124 -19.91 19.96 10.56
C ASN A 124 -18.61 20.78 10.37
N ASP A 125 -18.04 20.81 9.16
CA ASP A 125 -16.96 21.71 8.79
C ASP A 125 -17.57 22.89 8.03
N ASN A 126 -17.83 24.02 8.71
CA ASN A 126 -18.52 25.24 8.19
C ASN A 126 -17.91 25.93 6.94
N ASN A 127 -17.05 25.28 6.15
CA ASN A 127 -16.31 25.84 5.03
C ASN A 127 -16.21 24.89 3.81
N PHE A 128 -17.12 23.92 3.64
CA PHE A 128 -17.04 22.98 2.53
C PHE A 128 -17.82 23.44 1.28
N ASP A 129 -17.15 24.24 0.44
CA ASP A 129 -17.73 24.83 -0.77
C ASP A 129 -17.83 23.81 -1.94
N GLU A 130 -18.55 24.14 -3.01
CA GLU A 130 -18.68 23.31 -4.22
C GLU A 130 -17.31 22.95 -4.82
N LYS A 131 -16.36 23.89 -4.75
CA LYS A 131 -14.98 23.66 -5.17
C LYS A 131 -14.31 22.52 -4.38
N ASP A 132 -14.58 22.41 -3.08
CA ASP A 132 -14.03 21.36 -2.24
C ASP A 132 -14.71 20.02 -2.49
N LYS A 133 -16.02 20.03 -2.78
CA LYS A 133 -16.75 18.83 -3.26
C LYS A 133 -16.16 18.30 -4.56
N LEU A 134 -15.91 19.19 -5.52
CA LEU A 134 -15.27 18.83 -6.79
C LEU A 134 -13.86 18.28 -6.56
N ASN A 135 -13.07 18.93 -5.71
CA ASN A 135 -11.73 18.47 -5.37
C ASN A 135 -11.72 17.07 -4.71
N VAL A 136 -12.69 16.79 -3.84
CA VAL A 136 -12.90 15.47 -3.25
C VAL A 136 -13.25 14.43 -4.32
N LEU A 137 -14.15 14.76 -5.23
CA LEU A 137 -14.52 13.85 -6.31
C LEU A 137 -13.32 13.55 -7.22
N LEU A 138 -12.57 14.58 -7.62
CA LEU A 138 -11.34 14.45 -8.40
C LEU A 138 -10.26 13.63 -7.66
N SER A 139 -10.27 13.64 -6.32
CA SER A 139 -9.35 12.83 -5.52
C SER A 139 -9.60 11.32 -5.63
N HIS A 140 -10.80 10.92 -6.06
CA HIS A 140 -11.12 9.52 -6.34
C HIS A 140 -10.67 9.06 -7.73
N ILE A 141 -10.40 9.96 -8.67
CA ILE A 141 -10.00 9.57 -10.03
C ILE A 141 -8.54 9.07 -9.98
N PRO A 142 -8.22 7.86 -10.50
CA PRO A 142 -6.85 7.37 -10.55
C PRO A 142 -5.90 8.38 -11.19
N PHE A 143 -4.70 8.53 -10.62
CA PHE A 143 -3.64 9.45 -11.04
C PHE A 143 -3.96 10.95 -10.88
N VAL A 144 -5.13 11.42 -11.33
CA VAL A 144 -5.61 12.80 -11.14
C VAL A 144 -5.71 13.10 -9.64
N GLY A 145 -6.25 12.16 -8.86
CA GLY A 145 -6.39 12.31 -7.43
C GLY A 145 -5.06 12.43 -6.69
N PHE A 146 -3.97 11.88 -7.23
CA PHE A 146 -2.63 12.08 -6.65
C PHE A 146 -2.10 13.50 -6.91
N ILE A 147 -2.52 14.16 -7.99
CA ILE A 147 -2.14 15.54 -8.30
C ILE A 147 -2.97 16.52 -7.46
N VAL A 148 -4.29 16.31 -7.42
CA VAL A 148 -5.25 17.20 -6.72
C VAL A 148 -5.14 17.01 -5.21
N GLY A 149 -5.24 15.77 -4.75
CA GLY A 149 -5.23 15.45 -3.33
C GLY A 149 -3.90 15.79 -2.64
N ALA A 150 -2.77 15.79 -3.35
CA ALA A 150 -1.50 16.22 -2.79
C ALA A 150 -1.45 17.72 -2.43
N LYS A 151 -2.29 18.55 -3.05
CA LYS A 151 -2.39 20.00 -2.80
C LYS A 151 -3.32 20.33 -1.64
N ILE A 152 -4.19 19.41 -1.25
CA ILE A 152 -5.23 19.64 -0.24
C ILE A 152 -4.78 19.03 1.09
N ASN A 153 -4.70 19.86 2.12
CA ASN A 153 -4.27 19.42 3.44
C ASN A 153 -5.48 19.06 4.32
N ASN A 154 -6.24 18.04 3.89
CA ASN A 154 -7.42 17.56 4.61
C ASN A 154 -7.30 16.04 4.87
N LYS A 155 -7.49 15.62 6.12
CA LYS A 155 -7.43 14.21 6.55
C LYS A 155 -8.44 13.32 5.80
N LYS A 156 -9.62 13.86 5.46
CA LYS A 156 -10.66 13.15 4.67
C LYS A 156 -10.15 12.84 3.25
N VAL A 157 -9.55 13.84 2.59
CA VAL A 157 -8.93 13.71 1.27
C VAL A 157 -7.73 12.77 1.31
N GLU A 158 -6.94 12.79 2.38
CA GLU A 158 -5.82 11.86 2.56
C GLU A 158 -6.26 10.40 2.55
N ASN A 159 -7.39 10.07 3.19
CA ASN A 159 -7.94 8.72 3.20
C ASN A 159 -8.46 8.29 1.83
N ILE A 160 -9.09 9.20 1.08
CA ILE A 160 -9.48 8.96 -0.31
C ILE A 160 -8.24 8.66 -1.17
N ILE A 161 -7.18 9.46 -1.04
CA ILE A 161 -5.93 9.22 -1.78
C ILE A 161 -5.34 7.85 -1.45
N LYS A 162 -5.37 7.41 -0.17
CA LYS A 162 -4.91 6.07 0.23
C LYS A 162 -5.71 4.97 -0.45
N LEU A 163 -7.05 5.12 -0.48
CA LEU A 163 -7.94 4.16 -1.11
C LEU A 163 -7.72 4.10 -2.62
N ASN A 164 -7.66 5.27 -3.26
CA ASN A 164 -7.38 5.40 -4.69
C ASN A 164 -6.01 4.80 -5.05
N LEU A 165 -4.97 5.04 -4.23
CA LEU A 165 -3.66 4.42 -4.41
C LEU A 165 -3.72 2.90 -4.34
N LEU A 166 -4.40 2.36 -3.33
CA LEU A 166 -4.54 0.91 -3.16
C LEU A 166 -5.25 0.28 -4.36
N ILE A 167 -6.39 0.84 -4.75
CA ILE A 167 -7.20 0.33 -5.88
C ILE A 167 -6.42 0.46 -7.19
N SER A 168 -5.81 1.62 -7.45
CA SER A 168 -5.01 1.85 -8.65
C SER A 168 -3.85 0.86 -8.77
N VAL A 169 -3.16 0.55 -7.67
CA VAL A 169 -2.08 -0.46 -7.66
C VAL A 169 -2.62 -1.85 -7.99
N ILE A 170 -3.75 -2.25 -7.40
CA ILE A 170 -4.38 -3.55 -7.69
C ILE A 170 -4.75 -3.64 -9.18
N ILE A 171 -5.43 -2.63 -9.71
CA ILE A 171 -5.84 -2.57 -11.13
C ILE A 171 -4.61 -2.64 -12.05
N CYS A 172 -3.56 -1.88 -11.76
CA CYS A 172 -2.33 -1.88 -12.55
C CYS A 172 -1.61 -3.24 -12.51
N LEU A 173 -1.56 -3.91 -11.35
CA LEU A 173 -0.94 -5.23 -11.24
C LEU A 173 -1.71 -6.27 -12.06
N ILE A 174 -3.04 -6.32 -11.93
CA ILE A 174 -3.90 -7.22 -12.73
C ILE A 174 -3.67 -6.99 -14.23
N TYR A 175 -3.57 -5.72 -14.65
CA TYR A 175 -3.28 -5.33 -16.04
C TYR A 175 -1.90 -5.81 -16.50
N ILE A 176 -0.86 -5.57 -15.69
CA ILE A 176 0.53 -5.98 -15.99
C ILE A 176 0.64 -7.49 -16.18
N PHE A 177 -0.10 -8.28 -15.41
CA PHE A 177 -0.11 -9.74 -15.52
C PHE A 177 -0.99 -10.28 -16.66
N GLY A 178 -1.59 -9.41 -17.48
CA GLY A 178 -2.32 -9.81 -18.70
C GLY A 178 -3.80 -10.09 -18.51
N TYR A 179 -4.38 -9.77 -17.36
CA TYR A 179 -5.80 -10.02 -17.08
C TYR A 179 -6.69 -8.83 -17.47
N ASP A 180 -6.61 -8.40 -18.73
CA ASP A 180 -7.21 -7.14 -19.21
C ASP A 180 -8.74 -7.09 -18.99
N ASN A 181 -9.42 -8.23 -19.11
CA ASN A 181 -10.86 -8.34 -18.86
C ASN A 181 -11.22 -8.13 -17.38
N ILE A 182 -10.42 -8.69 -16.47
CA ILE A 182 -10.61 -8.50 -15.02
C ILE A 182 -10.32 -7.04 -14.67
N THR A 183 -9.23 -6.47 -15.20
CA THR A 183 -8.91 -5.04 -15.06
C THR A 183 -10.10 -4.16 -15.47
N SER A 184 -10.74 -4.46 -16.61
CA SER A 184 -11.90 -3.71 -17.12
C SER A 184 -13.10 -3.78 -16.18
N ILE A 185 -13.39 -4.97 -15.63
CA ILE A 185 -14.46 -5.17 -14.64
C ILE A 185 -14.18 -4.37 -13.36
N PHE A 186 -12.94 -4.41 -12.85
CA PHE A 186 -12.56 -3.64 -11.66
C PHE A 186 -12.63 -2.12 -11.89
N ILE A 187 -12.21 -1.65 -13.08
CA ILE A 187 -12.35 -0.24 -13.46
C ILE A 187 -13.83 0.16 -13.49
N LEU A 188 -14.70 -0.67 -14.07
CA LEU A 188 -16.14 -0.38 -14.12
C LEU A 188 -16.73 -0.28 -12.71
N PHE A 189 -16.46 -1.26 -11.84
CA PHE A 189 -16.91 -1.20 -10.44
C PHE A 189 -16.39 0.05 -9.72
N TYR A 190 -15.15 0.46 -10.00
CA TYR A 190 -14.60 1.66 -9.41
C TYR A 190 -15.26 2.93 -9.93
N ILE A 191 -15.56 3.02 -11.23
CA ILE A 191 -16.33 4.15 -11.80
C ILE A 191 -17.71 4.24 -11.15
N ILE A 192 -18.42 3.12 -11.01
CA ILE A 192 -19.73 3.08 -10.34
C ILE A 192 -19.60 3.59 -8.90
N PHE A 193 -18.57 3.16 -8.18
CA PHE A 193 -18.29 3.65 -6.83
C PHE A 193 -18.04 5.17 -6.78
N ILE A 194 -17.26 5.72 -7.73
CA ILE A 194 -17.00 7.17 -7.82
C ILE A 194 -18.29 7.93 -8.08
N VAL A 195 -19.12 7.47 -9.02
CA VAL A 195 -20.41 8.10 -9.35
C VAL A 195 -21.32 8.09 -8.13
N PHE A 196 -21.42 6.94 -7.44
CA PHE A 196 -22.22 6.83 -6.21
C PHE A 196 -21.73 7.77 -5.12
N SER A 197 -20.41 7.82 -4.90
CA SER A 197 -19.79 8.74 -3.93
C SER A 197 -20.03 10.20 -4.30
N GLY A 198 -20.05 10.53 -5.60
CA GLY A 198 -20.40 11.87 -6.09
C GLY A 198 -21.86 12.21 -5.84
N VAL A 199 -22.79 11.31 -6.16
CA VAL A 199 -24.23 11.53 -5.91
C VAL A 199 -24.48 11.77 -4.42
N ASP A 200 -23.91 10.96 -3.54
CA ASP A 200 -24.05 11.14 -2.09
C ASP A 200 -23.44 12.46 -1.61
N LEU A 201 -22.26 12.82 -2.12
CA LEU A 201 -21.57 14.06 -1.76
C LEU A 201 -22.36 15.32 -2.16
N TYR A 202 -22.98 15.33 -3.34
CA TYR A 202 -23.73 16.50 -3.82
C TYR A 202 -25.18 16.53 -3.36
N SER A 203 -25.79 15.36 -3.10
CA SER A 203 -27.21 15.28 -2.71
C SER A 203 -27.43 15.28 -1.21
N ARG A 204 -26.47 14.76 -0.44
CA ARG A 204 -26.61 14.52 1.01
C ARG A 204 -25.49 15.11 1.86
N ASP A 205 -24.48 15.74 1.24
CA ASP A 205 -23.26 16.20 1.92
C ASP A 205 -22.54 15.08 2.70
N GLU A 206 -22.71 13.83 2.28
CA GLU A 206 -22.11 12.66 2.93
C GLU A 206 -20.91 12.16 2.12
N LEU A 207 -19.81 11.87 2.82
CA LEU A 207 -18.64 11.23 2.22
C LEU A 207 -18.50 9.79 2.70
N ILE A 208 -18.45 8.85 1.75
CA ILE A 208 -17.99 7.49 2.03
C ILE A 208 -16.48 7.53 2.25
N SER A 209 -16.06 7.49 3.51
CA SER A 209 -14.64 7.44 3.85
C SER A 209 -14.27 6.13 4.53
N ILE A 210 -13.17 5.54 4.09
CA ILE A 210 -12.56 4.36 4.73
C ILE A 210 -11.28 4.84 5.40
N GLU A 211 -11.21 4.80 6.72
CA GLU A 211 -10.01 5.15 7.45
C GLU A 211 -8.92 4.10 7.21
N LEU A 212 -7.98 4.44 6.32
CA LEU A 212 -6.84 3.59 6.03
C LEU A 212 -5.62 3.99 6.89
N PRO A 213 -4.95 3.02 7.51
CA PRO A 213 -3.75 3.26 8.30
C PRO A 213 -2.65 3.99 7.51
N TYR A 214 -1.81 4.76 8.23
CA TYR A 214 -0.74 5.56 7.62
C TYR A 214 0.25 4.76 6.77
N TYR A 215 0.46 3.48 7.07
CA TYR A 215 1.33 2.59 6.28
C TYR A 215 0.77 2.23 4.90
N PHE A 216 -0.45 2.61 4.54
CA PHE A 216 -0.89 2.53 3.15
C PHE A 216 -0.30 3.64 2.26
N LEU A 217 0.22 4.72 2.86
CA LEU A 217 0.98 5.74 2.12
C LEU A 217 2.42 5.28 1.84
N PRO A 218 3.02 5.65 0.69
CA PRO A 218 4.40 5.28 0.37
C PRO A 218 5.42 5.71 1.43
N LYS A 219 5.25 6.91 2.03
CA LYS A 219 6.11 7.41 3.11
C LYS A 219 6.03 6.52 4.36
N GLY A 220 4.81 6.09 4.73
CA GLY A 220 4.59 5.18 5.84
C GLY A 220 5.21 3.81 5.63
N LYS A 221 5.09 3.25 4.43
CA LYS A 221 5.72 1.96 4.07
C LYS A 221 7.24 1.98 4.24
N ILE A 222 7.91 3.03 3.79
CA ILE A 222 9.37 3.13 3.92
C ILE A 222 9.82 3.27 5.36
N ILE A 223 9.12 4.09 6.16
CA ILE A 223 9.43 4.21 7.58
C ILE A 223 9.30 2.83 8.23
N LEU A 224 8.18 2.13 7.98
CA LEU A 224 7.96 0.79 8.52
C LEU A 224 9.05 -0.19 8.09
N GLN A 225 9.45 -0.20 6.82
CA GLN A 225 10.53 -1.06 6.31
C GLN A 225 11.88 -0.76 7.00
N LYS A 226 12.22 0.52 7.20
CA LYS A 226 13.45 0.91 7.93
C LYS A 226 13.39 0.48 9.40
N VAL A 227 12.23 0.62 10.04
CA VAL A 227 12.02 0.17 11.41
C VAL A 227 12.16 -1.34 11.50
N LEU A 228 11.51 -2.10 10.61
CA LEU A 228 11.62 -3.57 10.56
C LEU A 228 13.05 -4.02 10.35
N PHE A 229 13.77 -3.41 9.41
CA PHE A 229 15.17 -3.73 9.16
C PHE A 229 16.05 -3.44 10.38
N LYS A 230 15.87 -2.28 11.02
CA LYS A 230 16.62 -1.92 12.24
C LYS A 230 16.26 -2.83 13.41
N TYR A 231 14.98 -3.17 13.57
CA TYR A 231 14.49 -4.07 14.59
C TYR A 231 15.10 -5.48 14.43
N PHE A 232 15.15 -5.98 13.20
CA PHE A 232 15.83 -7.24 12.87
C PHE A 232 17.33 -7.18 13.18
N LEU A 233 18.05 -6.12 12.77
CA LEU A 233 19.46 -5.96 13.10
C LEU A 233 19.72 -5.89 14.61
N ASN A 234 18.86 -5.20 15.35
CA ASN A 234 18.93 -5.07 16.80
C ASN A 234 18.73 -6.42 17.49
N TYR A 235 17.82 -7.25 16.98
CA TYR A 235 17.62 -8.62 17.43
C TYR A 235 18.90 -9.46 17.30
N PHE A 236 19.58 -9.43 16.14
CA PHE A 236 20.86 -10.16 15.96
C PHE A 236 22.01 -9.61 16.81
N LYS A 237 21.98 -8.33 17.18
CA LYS A 237 23.01 -7.69 17.99
C LYS A 237 22.77 -7.82 19.50
N GLY A 238 21.62 -8.37 19.93
CA GLY A 238 21.23 -8.43 21.34
C GLY A 238 20.85 -7.08 21.96
N ASP A 239 20.78 -5.99 21.19
CA ASP A 239 20.35 -4.65 21.65
C ASP A 239 18.85 -4.47 21.37
N PHE A 240 18.02 -5.16 22.14
CA PHE A 240 16.58 -5.17 21.92
C PHE A 240 15.95 -3.81 22.28
N LYS A 241 15.43 -3.13 21.26
CA LYS A 241 14.65 -1.89 21.41
C LYS A 241 13.20 -2.16 21.04
N LYS A 242 12.26 -1.52 21.74
CA LYS A 242 10.84 -1.65 21.41
C LYS A 242 10.59 -1.09 20.01
N PHE A 243 9.70 -1.74 19.27
CA PHE A 243 9.36 -1.36 17.90
C PHE A 243 8.83 0.09 17.82
N GLU A 244 8.04 0.51 18.80
CA GLU A 244 7.48 1.88 18.83
C GLU A 244 8.56 2.95 19.03
N ASP A 245 9.59 2.66 19.84
CA ASP A 245 10.71 3.59 20.06
C ASP A 245 11.51 3.78 18.77
N LEU A 246 11.79 2.68 18.06
CA LEU A 246 12.47 2.71 16.76
C LEU A 246 11.65 3.44 15.71
N LYS A 247 10.33 3.27 15.73
CA LYS A 247 9.40 3.98 14.85
C LYS A 247 9.45 5.48 15.09
N ASN A 248 9.30 5.92 16.34
CA ASN A 248 9.37 7.34 16.70
C ASN A 248 10.73 7.96 16.32
N GLU A 249 11.84 7.24 16.55
CA GLU A 249 13.17 7.67 16.12
C GLU A 249 13.26 7.91 14.60
N GLN A 250 12.69 7.01 13.79
CA GLN A 250 12.69 7.18 12.33
C GLN A 250 11.78 8.31 11.86
N PHE A 251 10.65 8.54 12.54
CA PHE A 251 9.78 9.68 12.26
C PHE A 251 10.49 11.00 12.55
N ASN A 252 11.09 11.15 13.73
CA ASN A 252 11.81 12.36 14.13
C ASN A 252 12.97 12.65 13.19
N LYS A 253 13.77 11.63 12.82
CA LYS A 253 14.86 11.78 11.84
C LYS A 253 14.38 12.25 10.48
N ALA A 254 13.23 11.76 10.02
CA ALA A 254 12.67 12.18 8.74
C ALA A 254 12.20 13.65 8.77
N GLU A 255 11.68 14.11 9.90
CA GLU A 255 11.24 15.48 10.11
C GLU A 255 12.40 16.46 10.26
N GLU A 256 13.44 16.11 11.03
CA GLU A 256 14.67 16.87 11.14
C GLU A 256 15.34 17.10 9.77
N LEU A 257 15.45 16.03 8.97
CA LEU A 257 15.99 16.11 7.61
C LEU A 257 15.17 17.04 6.72
N LYS A 258 13.84 16.99 6.84
CA LYS A 258 12.93 17.88 6.08
C LYS A 258 13.21 19.34 6.43
N ASN A 259 13.32 19.65 7.72
CA ASN A 259 13.55 21.01 8.20
C ASN A 259 14.93 21.55 7.79
N GLN A 260 15.96 20.70 7.79
CA GLN A 260 17.29 21.06 7.29
C GLN A 260 17.28 21.37 5.79
N ASP A 261 16.62 20.52 4.98
CA ASP A 261 16.50 20.72 3.54
C ASP A 261 15.78 22.03 3.22
N LEU A 262 14.66 22.33 3.89
CA LEU A 262 13.90 23.58 3.68
C LEU A 262 14.78 24.82 3.89
N LYS A 263 15.49 24.89 5.03
CA LYS A 263 16.38 26.00 5.36
C LYS A 263 17.50 26.20 4.33
N TYR A 264 17.99 25.12 3.74
CA TYR A 264 19.02 25.17 2.71
C TYR A 264 18.45 25.59 1.34
N LEU A 265 17.34 24.98 0.94
CA LEU A 265 16.75 25.19 -0.38
C LEU A 265 16.14 26.57 -0.54
N GLU A 266 15.48 27.12 0.48
CA GLU A 266 14.87 28.46 0.41
C GLU A 266 15.86 29.58 0.09
N LYS A 267 17.13 29.39 0.47
CA LYS A 267 18.23 30.34 0.20
C LYS A 267 18.76 30.29 -1.24
N ASN A 268 18.45 29.23 -1.98
CA ASN A 268 18.95 29.05 -3.34
C ASN A 268 18.11 29.82 -4.36
N GLN A 269 18.66 30.01 -5.56
CA GLN A 269 17.94 30.66 -6.66
C GLN A 269 16.80 29.80 -7.19
N ASP A 270 15.79 30.46 -7.75
CA ASP A 270 14.65 29.81 -8.39
C ASP A 270 15.04 29.15 -9.74
N LEU A 271 14.17 28.28 -10.24
CA LEU A 271 14.35 27.57 -11.51
C LEU A 271 14.12 28.52 -12.70
N LYS A 272 15.03 28.53 -13.67
CA LYS A 272 14.86 29.32 -14.91
C LYS A 272 13.83 28.73 -15.88
N LEU A 273 13.65 27.41 -15.84
CA LEU A 273 12.71 26.70 -16.70
C LEU A 273 11.41 26.40 -15.94
N ASN A 274 10.38 25.96 -16.66
CA ASN A 274 9.12 25.57 -16.05
C ASN A 274 9.29 24.34 -15.13
N LYS A 275 8.94 24.48 -13.85
CA LYS A 275 9.03 23.41 -12.84
C LYS A 275 8.23 22.15 -13.18
N ASN A 276 7.16 22.26 -13.98
CA ASN A 276 6.38 21.09 -14.40
C ASN A 276 7.19 20.14 -15.29
N MET A 277 8.21 20.66 -16.00
CA MET A 277 9.09 19.84 -16.85
C MET A 277 9.97 18.88 -16.05
N ILE A 278 10.13 19.09 -14.74
CA ILE A 278 10.95 18.22 -13.87
C ILE A 278 10.47 16.77 -13.92
N TYR A 279 9.16 16.56 -14.02
CA TYR A 279 8.53 15.24 -14.00
C TYR A 279 8.13 14.74 -15.39
N ILE A 280 8.55 15.42 -16.46
CA ILE A 280 8.42 14.89 -17.83
C ILE A 280 9.66 14.04 -18.11
N PRO A 281 9.52 12.70 -18.22
CA PRO A 281 10.66 11.84 -18.43
C PRO A 281 11.43 12.21 -19.71
N ILE A 282 12.74 11.95 -19.72
CA ILE A 282 13.70 12.30 -20.79
C ILE A 282 13.94 13.81 -20.91
N LEU A 283 12.89 14.63 -21.05
CA LEU A 283 13.03 16.08 -21.16
C LEU A 283 13.69 16.70 -19.91
N ASN A 284 13.43 16.13 -18.74
CA ASN A 284 14.02 16.59 -17.49
C ASN A 284 15.55 16.43 -17.40
N PHE A 285 16.21 15.73 -18.33
CA PHE A 285 17.67 15.69 -18.36
C PHE A 285 18.29 17.07 -18.65
N ILE A 286 17.54 18.01 -19.23
CA ILE A 286 18.02 19.39 -19.40
C ILE A 286 18.41 20.05 -18.06
N PHE A 287 17.79 19.61 -16.96
CA PHE A 287 18.08 20.11 -15.61
C PHE A 287 19.44 19.64 -15.07
N LEU A 288 20.06 18.62 -15.66
CA LEU A 288 21.44 18.21 -15.29
C LEU A 288 22.47 19.30 -15.59
N LEU A 289 22.18 20.19 -16.53
CA LEU A 289 23.05 21.31 -16.91
C LEU A 289 22.88 22.54 -16.00
N GLN A 290 21.89 22.53 -15.10
CA GLN A 290 21.62 23.65 -14.20
C GLN A 290 22.36 23.48 -12.87
N LYS A 291 22.81 24.60 -12.31
CA LYS A 291 23.35 24.64 -10.94
C LYS A 291 22.26 24.30 -9.92
N GLU A 292 22.66 23.89 -8.72
CA GLU A 292 21.72 23.60 -7.62
C GLU A 292 20.81 24.81 -7.35
N ASN A 293 19.52 24.51 -7.16
CA ASN A 293 18.44 25.50 -7.03
C ASN A 293 17.39 25.00 -6.03
N LYS A 294 16.36 25.82 -5.78
CA LYS A 294 15.24 25.50 -4.86
C LYS A 294 14.59 24.15 -5.11
N TYR A 295 14.57 23.66 -6.36
CA TYR A 295 13.91 22.42 -6.79
C TYR A 295 14.88 21.24 -6.96
N SER A 296 16.11 21.32 -6.44
CA SER A 296 17.12 20.27 -6.63
C SER A 296 16.67 18.87 -6.20
N ILE A 297 15.87 18.73 -5.14
CA ILE A 297 15.31 17.45 -4.70
C ILE A 297 14.30 16.91 -5.72
N HIS A 298 13.41 17.77 -6.23
CA HIS A 298 12.46 17.38 -7.28
C HIS A 298 13.19 16.97 -8.58
N ILE A 299 14.22 17.73 -8.98
CA ILE A 299 15.06 17.40 -10.14
C ILE A 299 15.67 16.01 -9.99
N ARG A 300 16.24 15.70 -8.81
CA ARG A 300 16.78 14.36 -8.51
C ARG A 300 15.70 13.28 -8.62
N ASN A 301 14.50 13.50 -8.06
CA ASN A 301 13.39 12.56 -8.21
C ASN A 301 13.04 12.33 -9.69
N GLY A 302 12.91 13.41 -10.47
CA GLY A 302 12.60 13.38 -11.89
C GLY A 302 13.63 12.60 -12.70
N ILE A 303 14.91 12.87 -12.49
CA ILE A 303 16.01 12.17 -13.18
C ILE A 303 15.96 10.66 -12.91
N VAL A 304 15.72 10.24 -11.66
CA VAL A 304 15.57 8.80 -11.35
C VAL A 304 14.39 8.19 -12.11
N ILE A 305 13.26 8.89 -12.22
CA ILE A 305 12.11 8.42 -13.01
C ILE A 305 12.50 8.23 -14.48
N SER A 306 13.25 9.17 -15.06
CA SER A 306 13.75 9.04 -16.45
C SER A 306 14.71 7.86 -16.63
N ILE A 307 15.58 7.62 -15.65
CA ILE A 307 16.47 6.46 -15.67
C ILE A 307 15.65 5.16 -15.59
N LEU A 308 14.66 5.09 -14.70
CA LEU A 308 13.76 3.93 -14.60
C LEU A 308 12.99 3.70 -15.90
N LEU A 309 12.53 4.76 -16.58
CA LEU A 309 11.92 4.65 -17.90
C LEU A 309 12.87 4.01 -18.91
N ILE A 310 14.11 4.50 -19.00
CA ILE A 310 15.12 3.94 -19.91
C ILE A 310 15.37 2.47 -19.59
N ILE A 311 15.50 2.11 -18.32
CA ILE A 311 15.69 0.71 -17.89
C ILE A 311 14.52 -0.15 -18.35
N ILE A 312 13.28 0.28 -18.13
CA ILE A 312 12.09 -0.47 -18.54
C ILE A 312 12.06 -0.62 -20.07
N LEU A 313 12.38 0.44 -20.83
CA LEU A 313 12.43 0.39 -22.29
C LEU A 313 13.52 -0.56 -22.81
N VAL A 314 14.70 -0.57 -22.20
CA VAL A 314 15.79 -1.49 -22.56
C VAL A 314 15.40 -2.94 -22.26
N LEU A 315 14.81 -3.19 -21.09
CA LEU A 315 14.33 -4.53 -20.72
C LEU A 315 13.17 -5.00 -21.60
N ASN A 316 12.33 -4.06 -22.05
CA ASN A 316 11.27 -4.34 -23.02
C ASN A 316 11.84 -4.72 -24.38
N PHE A 317 12.82 -3.97 -24.88
CA PHE A 317 13.52 -4.29 -26.13
C PHE A 317 14.21 -5.66 -26.06
N ALA A 318 14.77 -6.01 -24.90
CA ALA A 318 15.34 -7.34 -24.64
C ALA A 318 14.28 -8.45 -24.46
N LEU A 319 12.99 -8.15 -24.61
CA LEU A 319 11.85 -9.07 -24.42
C LEU A 319 11.74 -9.66 -23.00
N ILE A 320 12.40 -9.05 -22.01
CA ILE A 320 12.37 -9.48 -20.60
C ILE A 320 11.11 -8.95 -19.90
N LEU A 321 10.68 -7.73 -20.23
CA LEU A 321 9.53 -7.07 -19.61
C LEU A 321 8.50 -6.60 -20.64
N SER A 322 7.21 -6.86 -20.37
CA SER A 322 6.11 -6.30 -21.17
C SER A 322 6.06 -4.78 -21.09
N SER A 323 5.56 -4.13 -22.15
CA SER A 323 5.38 -2.67 -22.19
C SER A 323 4.34 -2.20 -21.16
N LYS A 324 3.47 -3.11 -20.71
CA LYS A 324 2.47 -2.85 -19.66
C LYS A 324 3.11 -2.34 -18.35
N TRP A 325 4.37 -2.68 -18.05
CA TRP A 325 5.09 -2.20 -16.88
C TRP A 325 5.30 -0.68 -16.86
N LEU A 326 5.25 -0.01 -18.01
CA LEU A 326 5.37 1.46 -18.11
C LEU A 326 4.28 2.18 -17.32
N ILE A 327 3.11 1.56 -17.11
CA ILE A 327 2.00 2.16 -16.35
C ILE A 327 2.40 2.50 -14.91
N LEU A 328 3.36 1.76 -14.33
CA LEU A 328 3.83 2.01 -12.96
C LEU A 328 4.57 3.34 -12.81
N LEU A 329 5.11 3.90 -13.90
CA LEU A 329 5.79 5.21 -13.87
C LEU A 329 4.81 6.37 -13.72
N ILE A 330 3.53 6.17 -14.01
CA ILE A 330 2.51 7.22 -13.85
C ILE A 330 2.35 7.58 -12.37
N PHE A 331 2.46 6.62 -11.45
CA PHE A 331 2.38 6.89 -10.01
C PHE A 331 3.40 7.93 -9.53
N PRO A 332 4.73 7.70 -9.65
CA PRO A 332 5.71 8.67 -9.20
C PRO A 332 5.60 9.99 -9.97
N ILE A 333 5.26 10.00 -11.26
CA ILE A 333 5.06 11.25 -12.03
C ILE A 333 3.92 12.08 -11.41
N CYS A 334 2.74 11.49 -11.20
CA CYS A 334 1.58 12.21 -10.66
C CYS A 334 1.79 12.67 -9.22
N PHE A 335 2.37 11.84 -8.35
CA PHE A 335 2.74 12.27 -6.99
C PHE A 335 3.77 13.40 -7.01
N GLY A 336 4.74 13.33 -7.91
CA GLY A 336 5.77 14.36 -8.08
C GLY A 336 5.18 15.70 -8.46
N LEU A 337 4.33 15.71 -9.50
CA LEU A 337 3.60 16.90 -9.96
C LEU A 337 2.70 17.49 -8.86
N GLY A 338 1.98 16.63 -8.12
CA GLY A 338 1.11 17.07 -7.02
C GLY A 338 1.87 17.74 -5.87
N LYS A 339 3.13 17.34 -5.63
CA LYS A 339 3.97 17.85 -4.53
C LYS A 339 5.04 18.86 -4.97
N LEU A 340 5.01 19.37 -6.21
CA LEU A 340 6.02 20.31 -6.72
C LEU A 340 6.25 21.56 -5.85
N ASN A 341 5.25 22.00 -5.08
CA ASN A 341 5.38 23.16 -4.21
C ASN A 341 6.05 22.85 -2.85
N ASP A 342 6.13 21.57 -2.45
CA ASP A 342 6.87 21.15 -1.25
C ASP A 342 8.33 20.89 -1.63
N LEU A 343 9.17 21.93 -1.60
CA LEU A 343 10.57 21.88 -2.05
C LEU A 343 11.39 20.75 -1.40
N SER A 344 11.04 20.38 -0.18
CA SER A 344 11.70 19.33 0.61
C SER A 344 11.19 17.92 0.32
N TYR A 345 10.25 17.76 -0.63
CA TYR A 345 9.58 16.51 -0.89
C TYR A 345 10.52 15.48 -1.55
N ARG A 346 11.02 14.56 -0.71
CA ARG A 346 11.73 13.36 -1.13
C ARG A 346 10.72 12.27 -1.45
N MET A 347 10.59 11.93 -2.73
CA MET A 347 9.65 10.90 -3.15
C MET A 347 10.06 9.54 -2.56
N PRO A 348 9.17 8.87 -1.83
CA PRO A 348 9.42 7.53 -1.30
C PRO A 348 9.88 6.56 -2.41
N TYR A 349 10.88 5.73 -2.12
CA TYR A 349 11.52 4.73 -2.99
C TYR A 349 12.38 5.34 -4.09
N ILE A 350 11.85 6.31 -4.84
CA ILE A 350 12.59 7.02 -5.89
C ILE A 350 13.82 7.74 -5.33
N TYR A 351 13.66 8.49 -4.22
CA TYR A 351 14.79 9.19 -3.62
C TYR A 351 15.79 8.23 -2.96
N GLU A 352 15.33 7.08 -2.46
CA GLU A 352 16.23 6.07 -1.90
C GLU A 352 17.07 5.39 -2.99
N LEU A 353 16.51 5.17 -4.19
CA LEU A 353 17.30 4.74 -5.36
C LEU A 353 18.40 5.74 -5.71
N TYR A 354 18.09 7.05 -5.67
CA TYR A 354 19.11 8.09 -5.83
C TYR A 354 20.21 8.01 -4.76
N ARG A 355 19.84 7.86 -3.48
CA ARG A 355 20.82 7.74 -2.38
C ARG A 355 21.68 6.49 -2.52
N PHE A 356 21.07 5.37 -2.92
CA PHE A 356 21.76 4.12 -3.17
C PHE A 356 22.76 4.26 -4.32
N TYR A 357 22.35 4.86 -5.44
CA TYR A 357 23.24 5.18 -6.55
C TYR A 357 24.41 6.07 -6.11
N LYS A 358 24.14 7.14 -5.35
CA LYS A 358 25.19 8.03 -4.83
C LYS A 358 26.16 7.30 -3.90
N TYR A 359 25.64 6.42 -3.04
CA TYR A 359 26.46 5.59 -2.16
C TYR A 359 27.39 4.67 -2.96
N ILE A 360 26.85 3.95 -3.95
CA ILE A 360 27.64 3.10 -4.84
C ILE A 360 28.68 3.91 -5.60
N SER A 361 28.29 5.03 -6.21
CA SER A 361 29.21 5.89 -6.96
C SER A 361 30.36 6.40 -6.09
N ASN A 362 30.10 6.69 -4.80
CA ASN A 362 31.12 7.14 -3.86
C ASN A 362 32.08 6.02 -3.43
N LEU A 363 31.62 4.77 -3.37
CA LEU A 363 32.51 3.62 -3.14
C LEU A 363 33.48 3.45 -4.32
N PHE A 364 32.99 3.59 -5.56
CA PHE A 364 33.82 3.49 -6.76
C PHE A 364 34.76 4.69 -6.95
N SER A 365 34.40 5.90 -6.53
CA SER A 365 35.31 7.05 -6.60
C SER A 365 36.44 6.95 -5.57
N LYS A 366 36.15 6.45 -4.36
CA LYS A 366 37.17 6.15 -3.35
C LYS A 366 38.14 5.06 -3.80
N SER A 367 37.64 3.99 -4.40
CA SER A 367 38.50 2.95 -4.94
C SER A 367 39.35 3.44 -6.12
N LYS A 368 38.80 4.27 -7.02
CA LYS A 368 39.59 4.92 -8.09
C LYS A 368 40.71 5.80 -7.52
N LYS A 369 40.42 6.60 -6.48
CA LYS A 369 41.43 7.43 -5.83
C LYS A 369 42.55 6.58 -5.21
N GLN A 370 42.20 5.50 -4.50
CA GLN A 370 43.17 4.56 -3.93
C GLN A 370 43.99 3.82 -5.00
N ILE A 371 43.39 3.43 -6.12
CA ILE A 371 44.10 2.79 -7.25
C ILE A 371 45.07 3.79 -7.90
N GLN A 372 44.70 5.06 -8.00
CA GLN A 372 45.53 6.10 -8.58
C GLN A 372 46.69 6.48 -7.66
N GLU A 373 46.45 6.55 -6.34
CA GLU A 373 47.50 6.70 -5.31
C GLU A 373 48.50 5.53 -5.37
N LYS A 374 48.03 4.27 -5.42
CA LYS A 374 48.91 3.09 -5.58
C LYS A 374 49.67 3.07 -6.91
N LYS A 375 49.07 3.50 -8.03
CA LYS A 375 49.78 3.61 -9.31
C LYS A 375 50.90 4.65 -9.24
N ASN A 376 50.66 5.78 -8.57
CA ASN A 376 51.67 6.82 -8.41
C ASN A 376 52.81 6.35 -7.48
N GLU A 377 52.52 5.62 -6.40
CA GLU A 377 53.54 4.99 -5.55
C GLU A 377 54.41 3.99 -6.33
N VAL A 378 53.81 3.14 -7.19
CA VAL A 378 54.56 2.19 -8.02
C VAL A 378 55.45 2.91 -9.06
N VAL A 379 54.98 4.02 -9.62
CA VAL A 379 55.79 4.84 -10.54
C VAL A 379 56.95 5.53 -9.81
N GLU A 380 56.73 6.05 -8.59
CA GLU A 380 57.80 6.62 -7.77
C GLU A 380 58.84 5.57 -7.33
N LEU A 381 58.39 4.36 -6.97
CA LEU A 381 59.29 3.25 -6.64
C LEU A 381 60.15 2.84 -7.85
N ASN A 382 59.58 2.78 -9.05
CA ASN A 382 60.33 2.48 -10.27
C ASN A 382 61.32 3.59 -10.68
N LEU A 383 61.06 4.84 -10.31
CA LEU A 383 61.97 5.96 -10.53
C LEU A 383 63.14 6.01 -9.53
N LYS A 384 62.97 5.43 -8.33
CA LYS A 384 64.02 5.35 -7.30
C LYS A 384 64.98 4.14 -7.47
N VAL A 385 64.65 3.20 -8.35
CA VAL A 385 65.44 1.97 -8.59
C VAL A 385 66.29 2.07 -9.88
N LYS A 386 66.23 3.20 -10.60
CA LYS A 386 67.17 3.56 -11.66
C LYS A 386 68.19 4.56 -11.13
#